data_AF-A0A2V6C5I4-F1
#
_entry.id   AF-A0A2V6C5I4-F1
#
_cell.length_a   1.000
_cell.length_b   1.000
_cell.length_c   1.000
_cell.angle_alpha   90.00
_cell.angle_beta   90.00
_cell.angle_gamma   90.00
#
_symmetry.space_group_name_H-M   'P 1'
#
loop_
_entity.id
_entity.type
_entity.pdbx_description
1 polymer ?
#
loop_
_entity_poly.entity_id
_entity_poly.type
_entity_poly.pdbx_seq_one_letter_code
_entity_poly.pdbx_strand_id
1 'polypeptide(L)'
;MNVDGGKVNDKTKQGMKRLKDIVCAGGLLFCPALGYADGIDHWHVRYQAPEGIYFSSIAAGQDRFVAVGTNGRIATSTDAVQWALADFQTTARLDSVAFGNGAFVVTG
;
A
#
# COMPACT_ATOMS: atom_id res chain seq x y z
N MET A 1 4.73 41.38 -46.66
CA MET A 1 3.90 40.78 -45.60
C MET A 1 4.53 39.44 -45.28
N ASN A 2 5.37 39.42 -44.24
CA ASN A 2 6.08 38.23 -43.78
C ASN A 2 5.13 37.28 -43.07
N VAL A 3 5.28 35.98 -43.33
CA VAL A 3 4.98 34.94 -42.34
C VAL A 3 6.08 33.89 -42.47
N ASP A 4 7.12 34.10 -41.68
CA ASP A 4 8.20 33.14 -41.45
C ASP A 4 7.64 31.96 -40.66
N GLY A 5 7.37 30.85 -41.37
CA GLY A 5 7.05 29.55 -40.78
C GLY A 5 8.28 28.95 -40.10
N GLY A 6 8.61 29.46 -38.91
CA GLY A 6 9.70 28.96 -38.08
C GLY A 6 9.48 27.48 -37.73
N LYS A 7 10.38 26.63 -38.23
CA LYS A 7 10.57 25.26 -37.74
C LYS A 7 10.85 25.33 -36.24
N VAL A 8 9.91 24.88 -35.43
CA VAL A 8 10.14 24.65 -34.01
C VAL A 8 11.24 23.59 -33.86
N ASN A 9 12.38 24.05 -33.42
CA ASN A 9 13.56 23.31 -33.06
C ASN A 9 13.26 22.41 -31.85
N ASP A 10 12.99 21.14 -32.14
CA ASP A 10 12.90 20.03 -31.17
C ASP A 10 14.29 19.70 -30.56
N LYS A 11 14.87 20.69 -29.86
CA LYS A 11 16.16 20.55 -29.15
C LYS A 11 16.06 20.79 -27.65
N THR A 12 14.85 20.91 -27.10
CA THR A 12 14.61 21.03 -25.66
C THR A 12 14.16 19.72 -24.98
N LYS A 13 13.97 18.62 -25.73
CA LYS A 13 13.70 17.28 -25.16
C LYS A 13 14.94 16.42 -24.91
N GLN A 14 16.12 17.04 -24.80
CA GLN A 14 17.37 16.31 -24.57
C GLN A 14 18.21 16.92 -23.44
N GLY A 15 17.56 17.15 -22.29
CA GLY A 15 18.19 17.83 -21.17
C GLY A 15 17.56 17.51 -19.81
N MET A 16 17.09 16.29 -19.58
CA MET A 16 16.86 15.80 -18.22
C MET A 16 17.36 14.37 -18.12
N LYS A 17 18.69 14.25 -18.02
CA LYS A 17 19.35 13.02 -17.58
C LYS A 17 18.62 12.57 -16.32
N ARG A 18 18.17 11.31 -16.30
CA ARG A 18 17.34 10.77 -15.22
C ARG A 18 18.04 11.06 -13.89
N LEU A 19 17.28 11.60 -12.94
CA LEU A 19 17.72 12.13 -11.63
C LEU A 19 18.29 11.06 -10.68
N LYS A 20 18.80 9.94 -11.20
CA LYS A 20 19.25 8.77 -10.44
C LYS A 20 20.78 8.70 -10.28
N ASP A 21 21.55 9.55 -10.98
CA ASP A 21 23.01 9.38 -11.11
C ASP A 21 23.88 10.27 -10.17
N ILE A 22 23.29 11.05 -9.25
CA ILE A 22 24.05 12.09 -8.49
C ILE A 22 24.56 11.64 -7.11
N VAL A 23 24.28 10.42 -6.62
CA VAL A 23 24.47 10.13 -5.18
C VAL A 23 25.86 9.60 -4.77
N CYS A 24 26.78 9.24 -5.68
CA CYS A 24 27.97 8.45 -5.28
C CYS A 24 29.34 9.16 -5.29
N ALA A 25 29.44 10.48 -5.35
CA ALA A 25 30.74 11.17 -5.27
C ALA A 25 30.98 11.83 -3.91
N GLY A 26 31.59 11.09 -2.97
CA GLY A 26 32.27 11.66 -1.79
C GLY A 26 31.73 11.27 -0.42
N GLY A 27 32.12 10.09 0.07
CA GLY A 27 32.51 9.85 1.46
C GLY A 27 31.56 10.23 2.60
N LEU A 28 30.49 9.45 2.80
CA LEU A 28 29.99 8.95 4.10
C LEU A 28 28.68 8.21 3.81
N LEU A 29 28.68 6.89 3.98
CA LEU A 29 27.49 6.05 3.86
C LEU A 29 26.51 6.38 5.00
N PHE A 30 25.58 7.30 4.74
CA PHE A 30 24.27 7.25 5.37
C PHE A 30 23.28 6.90 4.27
N CYS A 31 22.79 5.67 4.28
CA CYS A 31 21.92 5.12 3.26
C CYS A 31 20.65 5.99 3.17
N PRO A 32 20.40 6.75 2.09
CA PRO A 32 19.13 7.43 1.94
C PRO A 32 18.20 6.41 1.30
N ALA A 33 17.69 5.47 2.08
CA ALA A 33 16.39 4.91 1.71
C ALA A 33 15.34 5.93 2.16
N LEU A 34 15.36 7.12 1.54
CA LEU A 34 14.13 7.86 1.33
C LEU A 34 13.26 6.89 0.54
N GLY A 35 12.47 6.10 1.25
CA GLY A 35 11.38 5.35 0.67
C GLY A 35 10.53 6.39 -0.02
N TYR A 36 10.71 6.54 -1.33
CA TYR A 36 9.71 7.18 -2.14
C TYR A 36 8.56 6.19 -2.08
N ALA A 37 7.66 6.36 -1.11
CA ALA A 37 6.36 5.75 -1.21
C ALA A 37 5.85 6.18 -2.60
N ASP A 38 5.49 5.21 -3.44
CA ASP A 38 4.77 5.52 -4.66
C ASP A 38 3.62 6.47 -4.29
N GLY A 39 3.30 7.41 -5.18
CA GLY A 39 2.28 8.42 -4.90
C GLY A 39 0.98 7.79 -4.40
N ILE A 40 0.21 8.54 -3.61
CA ILE A 40 -1.10 8.11 -3.05
C ILE A 40 -2.14 7.71 -4.13
N ASP A 41 -1.76 7.82 -5.40
CA ASP A 41 -2.50 7.51 -6.61
C ASP A 41 -2.10 6.18 -7.26
N HIS A 42 -1.07 5.47 -6.76
CA HIS A 42 -0.62 4.19 -7.32
C HIS A 42 -0.98 3.02 -6.40
N TRP A 43 -2.10 2.36 -6.72
CA TRP A 43 -2.62 1.23 -5.94
C TRP A 43 -2.19 -0.11 -6.55
N HIS A 44 -1.59 -0.97 -5.72
CA HIS A 44 -1.28 -2.36 -6.06
C HIS A 44 -2.04 -3.30 -5.14
N VAL A 45 -2.69 -4.32 -5.69
CA VAL A 45 -3.28 -5.39 -4.89
C VAL A 45 -2.16 -6.24 -4.30
N ARG A 46 -2.13 -6.37 -2.97
CA ARG A 46 -1.09 -7.12 -2.23
C ARG A 46 -1.55 -8.47 -1.70
N TYR A 47 -2.85 -8.62 -1.50
CA TYR A 47 -3.46 -9.83 -1.00
C TYR A 47 -4.75 -10.11 -1.78
N GLN A 48 -4.92 -11.37 -2.18
CA GLN A 48 -6.14 -11.86 -2.81
C GLN A 48 -6.71 -12.93 -1.88
N ALA A 49 -7.88 -12.66 -1.30
CA ALA A 49 -8.56 -13.65 -0.49
C ALA A 49 -9.01 -14.83 -1.38
N PRO A 50 -9.04 -16.07 -0.86
CA PRO A 50 -9.69 -17.18 -1.53
C PRO A 50 -11.13 -16.86 -1.93
N GLU A 51 -11.64 -17.53 -2.98
CA GLU A 51 -13.01 -17.32 -3.44
C GLU A 51 -14.04 -17.53 -2.32
N GLY A 52 -15.06 -16.67 -2.28
CA GLY A 52 -16.12 -16.70 -1.27
C GLY A 52 -15.75 -16.10 0.09
N ILE A 53 -14.55 -15.54 0.24
CA ILE A 53 -14.14 -14.77 1.43
C ILE A 53 -14.22 -13.28 1.12
N TYR A 54 -15.02 -12.56 1.91
CA TYR A 54 -15.16 -11.11 1.82
C TYR A 54 -14.89 -10.50 3.18
N PHE A 55 -13.95 -9.55 3.24
CA PHE A 55 -13.66 -8.77 4.43
C PHE A 55 -14.47 -7.46 4.41
N SER A 56 -15.08 -7.13 5.54
CA SER A 56 -15.91 -5.95 5.75
C SER A 56 -15.13 -4.82 6.44
N SER A 57 -14.16 -5.17 7.31
CA SER A 57 -13.44 -4.21 8.13
C SER A 57 -12.03 -4.69 8.47
N ILE A 58 -11.12 -3.74 8.69
CA ILE A 58 -9.74 -3.96 9.12
C ILE A 58 -9.37 -2.97 10.23
N ALA A 59 -8.62 -3.43 11.24
CA ALA A 59 -8.04 -2.60 12.29
C ALA A 59 -6.56 -2.94 12.50
N ALA A 60 -5.77 -1.95 12.88
CA ALA A 60 -4.36 -2.08 13.23
C ALA A 60 -4.15 -1.76 14.72
N GLY A 61 -3.28 -2.53 15.37
CA GLY A 61 -2.95 -2.36 16.79
C GLY A 61 -1.89 -3.34 17.26
N GLN A 62 -1.01 -2.88 18.17
CA GLN A 62 0.04 -3.71 18.80
C GLN A 62 0.83 -4.56 17.78
N ASP A 63 1.36 -3.90 16.75
CA ASP A 63 2.17 -4.50 15.68
C ASP A 63 1.45 -5.61 14.89
N ARG A 64 0.11 -5.55 14.86
CA ARG A 64 -0.73 -6.50 14.15
C ARG A 64 -1.91 -5.81 13.46
N PHE A 65 -2.38 -6.44 12.40
CA PHE A 65 -3.58 -6.12 11.66
C PHE A 65 -4.58 -7.25 11.82
N VAL A 66 -5.84 -6.91 11.98
CA VAL A 66 -6.96 -7.86 12.05
C VAL A 66 -8.00 -7.43 11.03
N ALA A 67 -8.40 -8.34 10.16
CA ALA A 67 -9.49 -8.17 9.23
C ALA A 67 -10.63 -9.13 9.58
N VAL A 68 -11.87 -8.68 9.43
CA VAL A 68 -13.07 -9.47 9.73
C VAL A 68 -14.03 -9.45 8.53
N GLY A 69 -14.87 -10.48 8.41
CA GLY A 69 -15.64 -10.67 7.20
C GLY A 69 -16.83 -11.61 7.33
N THR A 70 -17.35 -12.02 6.17
CA THR A 70 -18.50 -12.94 6.05
C THR A 70 -18.18 -14.31 6.63
N ASN A 71 -19.20 -15.08 7.03
CA ASN A 71 -19.06 -16.46 7.52
C ASN A 71 -18.05 -16.62 8.68
N GLY A 72 -17.99 -15.63 9.59
CA GLY A 72 -17.08 -15.63 10.73
C GLY A 72 -15.60 -15.55 10.36
N ARG A 73 -15.27 -15.13 9.14
CA ARG A 73 -13.88 -15.07 8.68
C ARG A 73 -13.14 -13.95 9.42
N ILE A 74 -12.02 -14.33 10.03
CA ILE A 74 -11.06 -13.41 10.62
C ILE A 74 -9.70 -13.73 10.02
N ALA A 75 -8.95 -12.70 9.65
CA ALA A 75 -7.58 -12.83 9.20
C ALA A 75 -6.67 -11.92 10.04
N THR A 76 -5.44 -12.37 10.27
CA THR A 76 -4.45 -11.57 10.99
C THR A 76 -3.16 -11.45 10.19
N SER A 77 -2.44 -10.34 10.38
CA SER A 77 -1.18 -10.07 9.71
C SER A 77 -0.28 -9.20 10.58
N THR A 78 1.03 -9.32 10.45
CA THR A 78 2.00 -8.39 11.07
C THR A 78 2.53 -7.34 10.09
N ASP A 79 2.27 -7.50 8.79
CA ASP A 79 2.82 -6.65 7.71
C ASP A 79 1.75 -6.10 6.74
N ALA A 80 0.48 -6.45 6.95
CA ALA A 80 -0.67 -6.15 6.08
C ALA A 80 -0.56 -6.70 4.64
N VAL A 81 0.42 -7.55 4.36
CA VAL A 81 0.68 -8.14 3.04
C VAL A 81 0.41 -9.65 3.09
N GLN A 82 0.95 -10.33 4.10
CA GLN A 82 0.75 -11.75 4.34
C GLN A 82 -0.32 -11.93 5.42
N TRP A 83 -1.37 -12.68 5.11
CA TRP A 83 -2.52 -12.85 5.98
C TRP A 83 -2.74 -14.32 6.34
N ALA A 84 -2.85 -14.58 7.64
CA ALA A 84 -3.24 -15.88 8.17
C ALA A 84 -4.74 -15.88 8.49
N LEU A 85 -5.49 -16.74 7.80
CA LEU A 85 -6.89 -16.98 8.10
C LEU A 85 -7.01 -17.76 9.40
N ALA A 86 -7.88 -17.29 10.29
CA ALA A 86 -8.23 -17.97 11.52
C ALA A 86 -9.60 -18.62 11.36
N ASP A 87 -9.69 -19.90 11.70
CA ASP A 87 -10.94 -20.64 11.72
C ASP A 87 -11.66 -20.41 13.04
N PHE A 88 -12.69 -19.58 13.01
CA PHE A 88 -13.60 -19.39 14.13
C PHE A 88 -14.86 -20.24 13.94
N GLN A 89 -15.42 -20.74 15.05
CA GLN A 89 -16.59 -21.63 15.06
C GLN A 89 -17.93 -20.89 14.81
N THR A 90 -17.88 -19.61 14.42
CA THR A 90 -19.08 -18.82 14.11
C THR A 90 -19.26 -18.72 12.61
N THR A 91 -20.50 -18.83 12.16
CA THR A 91 -20.89 -18.54 10.77
C THR A 91 -21.50 -17.14 10.63
N ALA A 92 -21.60 -16.39 11.73
CA ALA A 92 -22.12 -15.03 11.71
C ALA A 92 -21.25 -14.12 10.85
N ARG A 93 -21.88 -13.20 10.15
CA ARG A 93 -21.15 -12.12 9.47
C ARG A 93 -20.53 -11.24 10.55
N LEU A 94 -19.28 -10.82 10.35
CA LEU A 94 -18.60 -9.85 11.19
C LEU A 94 -18.52 -8.56 10.40
N ASP A 95 -19.06 -7.46 10.93
CA ASP A 95 -19.21 -6.20 10.20
C ASP A 95 -18.13 -5.17 10.55
N SER A 96 -17.62 -5.20 11.78
CA SER A 96 -16.64 -4.20 12.20
C SER A 96 -15.64 -4.76 13.21
N VAL A 97 -14.43 -4.23 13.13
CA VAL A 97 -13.35 -4.47 14.09
C VAL A 97 -12.70 -3.15 14.48
N ALA A 98 -12.42 -2.97 15.78
CA ALA A 98 -11.69 -1.83 16.31
C ALA A 98 -10.64 -2.29 17.32
N PHE A 99 -9.55 -1.53 17.45
CA PHE A 99 -8.51 -1.77 18.44
C PHE A 99 -8.50 -0.67 19.50
N GLY A 100 -8.44 -1.07 20.78
CA GLY A 100 -8.36 -0.15 21.90
C GLY A 100 -7.97 -0.87 23.19
N ASN A 101 -7.25 -0.18 24.09
CA ASN A 101 -6.80 -0.71 25.38
C ASN A 101 -6.10 -2.10 25.30
N GLY A 102 -5.29 -2.31 24.26
CA GLY A 102 -4.56 -3.58 24.05
C GLY A 102 -5.42 -4.75 23.55
N ALA A 103 -6.66 -4.50 23.13
CA ALA A 103 -7.57 -5.53 22.64
C ALA A 103 -8.24 -5.15 21.33
N PHE A 104 -8.55 -6.17 20.51
CA PHE A 104 -9.43 -6.04 19.35
C PHE A 104 -10.85 -6.40 19.76
N VAL A 105 -11.82 -5.55 19.38
CA VAL A 105 -13.25 -5.79 19.58
C VAL A 105 -13.89 -5.96 18.22
N VAL A 106 -14.66 -7.03 18.07
CA VAL A 106 -15.36 -7.39 16.82
C VAL A 106 -16.86 -7.36 17.06
N THR A 107 -17.60 -6.84 16.09
CA THR A 107 -19.06 -6.79 16.07
C THR A 107 -19.59 -7.32 14.74
N GLY A 108 -20.80 -7.85 14.74
CA GLY A 108 -21.46 -8.49 13.59
C GLY A 108 -22.93 -8.75 13.85
#